data_AF-A0A845X8S3-F1
#
_entry.id   AF-A0A845X8S3-F1
#
_cell.length_a   1.000
_cell.length_b   1.000
_cell.length_c   1.000
_cell.angle_alpha   90.00
_cell.angle_beta   90.00
_cell.angle_gamma   90.00
#
_symmetry.space_group_name_H-M   'P 1'
#
loop_
_entity.id
_entity.type
_entity.pdbx_description
1 polymer ?
#
loop_
_entity_poly.entity_id
_entity_poly.type
_entity_poly.pdbx_seq_one_letter_code
_entity_poly.pdbx_strand_id
1 'polypeptide(L)' 'MAIVLSLLVIGWLAAVTIGSQAYFRGEQRKPIHERNWNSEGFEQIAKSVTGQDTDYGDRVPAYEMDAYATASLNS' A
#
# COMPACT_ATOMS: atom_id res chain seq x y z
N MET A 1 9.59 -38.40 -2.06
CA MET A 1 8.61 -37.60 -1.29
C MET A 1 9.20 -36.32 -0.71
N ALA A 2 10.33 -36.35 0.01
CA ALA A 2 10.96 -35.15 0.57
C ALA A 2 11.17 -34.01 -0.45
N ILE A 3 11.74 -34.30 -1.62
CA ILE A 3 12.02 -33.29 -2.66
C ILE A 3 10.74 -32.59 -3.13
N VAL A 4 9.67 -33.34 -3.38
CA VAL A 4 8.38 -32.77 -3.84
C VAL A 4 7.81 -31.82 -2.79
N LEU A 5 7.83 -32.23 -1.52
CA LEU A 5 7.37 -31.39 -0.41
C LEU A 5 8.22 -30.12 -0.28
N SER A 6 9.55 -30.23 -0.39
CA SER A 6 10.44 -29.07 -0.35
C SER A 6 10.14 -28.08 -1.46
N LEU A 7 9.91 -28.56 -2.69
CA LEU A 7 9.55 -27.69 -3.81
C LEU A 7 8.22 -26.96 -3.58
N LEU A 8 7.21 -27.65 -3.05
CA LEU A 8 5.92 -27.03 -2.73
C LEU A 8 6.05 -25.96 -1.64
N VAL A 9 6.80 -26.23 -0.57
CA VAL A 9 7.02 -25.28 0.51
C VAL A 9 7.80 -24.06 0.02
N ILE A 10 8.87 -24.26 -0.76
CA ILE A 10 9.65 -23.15 -1.31
C ILE A 10 8.81 -22.32 -2.28
N GLY A 11 8.05 -22.96 -3.18
CA GLY A 11 7.18 -22.28 -4.13
C GLY A 11 6.09 -21.47 -3.42
N TRP A 12 5.50 -22.03 -2.37
CA TRP A 12 4.51 -21.32 -1.55
C TRP A 12 5.13 -20.11 -0.82
N LEU A 13 6.29 -20.27 -0.19
CA LEU A 13 7.01 -19.18 0.48
C LEU A 13 7.39 -18.08 -0.53
N ALA A 14 7.84 -18.44 -1.72
CA ALA A 14 8.11 -17.49 -2.79
C ALA A 14 6.84 -16.72 -3.20
N ALA A 15 5.71 -17.41 -3.36
CA ALA A 15 4.44 -16.76 -3.72
C ALA A 15 3.95 -15.79 -2.62
N VAL A 16 4.01 -16.20 -1.35
CA VAL A 16 3.61 -15.35 -0.21
C VAL A 16 4.50 -14.11 -0.11
N THR A 17 5.82 -14.29 -0.24
CA THR A 17 6.78 -13.17 -0.13
C THR A 17 6.62 -12.18 -1.27
N ILE A 18 6.58 -12.66 -2.52
CA ILE A 18 6.42 -11.80 -3.71
C ILE A 18 5.04 -11.12 -3.70
N GLY A 19 3.97 -11.84 -3.38
CA GLY A 19 2.62 -11.27 -3.32
C GLY A 19 2.49 -10.18 -2.26
N SER A 20 3.07 -10.38 -1.08
CA SER A 20 3.10 -9.37 -0.02
C SER A 20 3.88 -8.12 -0.46
N GLN A 21 5.06 -8.29 -1.06
CA GLN A 21 5.84 -7.17 -1.60
C GLN A 21 5.04 -6.38 -2.65
N ALA A 22 4.42 -7.08 -3.60
CA ALA A 22 3.68 -6.46 -4.69
C ALA A 22 2.45 -5.68 -4.18
N TYR A 23 1.70 -6.26 -3.23
CA TYR A 23 0.55 -5.61 -2.62
C TYR A 23 0.92 -4.29 -1.93
N PHE A 24 1.88 -4.34 -0.99
CA PHE A 24 2.25 -3.14 -0.23
C PHE A 24 2.89 -2.07 -1.11
N ARG A 25 3.80 -2.44 -2.04
CA ARG A 25 4.35 -1.47 -3.00
C ARG A 25 3.31 -0.88 -3.94
N GLY A 26 2.25 -1.63 -4.25
CA GLY A 26 1.11 -1.12 -5.01
C GLY A 26 0.37 -0.05 -4.23
N GLU A 27 -0.01 -0.35 -2.99
CA GLU A 27 -0.74 0.59 -2.14
C GLU A 27 0.13 1.79 -1.73
N GLN A 28 1.46 1.64 -1.62
CA GLN A 28 2.42 2.73 -1.43
C GLN A 28 2.46 3.73 -2.59
N ARG A 29 2.06 3.35 -3.81
CA ARG A 29 2.04 4.24 -5.00
C ARG A 29 0.65 4.71 -5.38
N LYS A 30 -0.39 4.14 -4.77
CA LYS A 30 -1.77 4.46 -5.11
C LYS A 30 -2.10 5.88 -4.64
N PRO A 31 -2.86 6.65 -5.44
CA PRO A 31 -3.47 7.90 -4.98
C PRO A 31 -4.31 7.68 -3.73
N ILE A 32 -4.08 8.50 -2.71
CA ILE A 32 -4.76 8.42 -1.42
C ILE A 32 -5.65 9.65 -1.22
N HIS A 33 -6.82 9.42 -0.62
CA HIS A 33 -7.71 10.51 -0.22
C HIS A 33 -7.11 11.21 1.01
N GLU A 34 -7.31 12.52 1.17
CA GLU A 34 -6.75 13.31 2.27
C GLU A 34 -7.03 12.71 3.67
N ARG A 35 -8.22 12.15 3.88
CA ARG A 35 -8.59 11.47 5.15
C ARG A 35 -7.75 10.23 5.48
N ASN A 36 -7.11 9.63 4.48
CA ASN A 36 -6.27 8.45 4.62
C ASN A 36 -4.79 8.78 4.45
N TRP A 37 -4.46 10.08 4.41
CA TRP A 37 -3.10 10.57 4.15
C TRP A 37 -2.11 10.26 5.26
N ASN A 38 -2.61 10.03 6.49
CA ASN A 38 -1.78 9.80 7.65
C ASN A 38 -2.13 8.50 8.39
N SER A 39 -2.11 7.35 7.70
CA SER A 39 -2.28 6.04 8.34
C SER A 39 -0.94 5.49 8.84
N GLU A 40 -0.50 5.95 10.02
CA GLU A 40 0.78 5.52 10.62
C GLU A 40 0.90 3.98 10.74
N GLY A 41 -0.19 3.30 11.08
CA GLY A 41 -0.22 1.84 11.20
C GLY A 41 0.00 1.13 9.85
N PHE A 42 -0.60 1.65 8.77
CA PHE A 42 -0.34 1.11 7.43
C PHE A 42 1.13 1.33 7.04
N GLU A 43 1.66 2.53 7.25
CA GLU A 43 3.03 2.88 6.89
C GLU A 43 4.07 2.01 7.63
N GLN A 44 3.86 1.76 8.92
CA GLN A 44 4.74 0.89 9.70
C GLN A 44 4.77 -0.55 9.17
N ILE A 45 3.59 -1.11 8.84
CA ILE A 45 3.49 -2.46 8.29
C ILE A 45 4.10 -2.50 6.89
N ALA A 46 3.74 -1.53 6.03
CA ALA A 46 4.24 -1.44 4.66
C ALA A 46 5.77 -1.34 4.63
N LYS A 47 6.38 -0.53 5.51
CA LYS A 47 7.84 -0.45 5.66
C LYS A 47 8.44 -1.76 6.14
N SER A 48 7.83 -2.42 7.14
CA SER A 48 8.33 -3.71 7.63
C SER A 48 8.30 -4.81 6.58
N VAL A 49 7.33 -4.78 5.66
CA VAL A 49 7.22 -5.75 4.59
C VAL A 49 8.15 -5.37 3.43
N THR A 50 8.09 -4.15 2.93
CA THR A 50 8.75 -3.73 1.68
C THR A 50 10.18 -3.25 1.86
N GLY A 51 10.57 -2.89 3.08
CA GLY A 51 11.84 -2.24 3.40
C GLY A 51 11.91 -0.77 2.96
N GLN A 52 10.81 -0.19 2.48
CA GLN A 52 10.77 1.16 1.94
C GLN A 52 9.69 2.00 2.61
N ASP A 53 10.02 3.25 2.92
CA ASP A 53 9.03 4.26 3.26
C ASP A 53 8.18 4.59 2.03
N THR A 54 6.96 5.02 2.26
CA THR A 54 6.14 5.59 1.19
C THR A 54 6.76 6.91 0.72
N ASP A 55 6.98 7.01 -0.60
CA ASP A 55 7.28 8.28 -1.24
C ASP A 55 5.98 9.04 -1.55
N TYR A 56 5.75 10.11 -0.79
CA TYR A 56 4.57 10.98 -0.98
C TYR A 56 4.70 11.91 -2.19
N GLY A 57 5.88 12.03 -2.80
CA GLY A 57 6.08 12.72 -4.07
C GLY A 57 5.58 11.89 -5.27
N ASP A 58 5.65 10.57 -5.17
CA ASP A 58 5.12 9.63 -6.19
C ASP A 58 3.60 9.38 -6.02
N ARG A 59 3.04 9.70 -4.86
CA ARG A 59 1.59 9.62 -4.59
C ARG A 59 0.89 10.88 -5.09
N VAL A 60 0.56 10.93 -6.38
CA VAL A 60 -0.27 12.01 -6.94
C VAL A 60 -1.69 11.93 -6.33
N PRO A 61 -2.23 13.01 -5.72
CA PRO A 61 -3.60 13.00 -5.21
C PRO A 61 -4.59 12.70 -6.35
N ALA A 62 -5.48 11.74 -6.16
CA ALA A 62 -6.40 11.29 -7.21
C ALA A 62 -7.43 12.36 -7.60
N TYR A 63 -7.69 13.32 -6.71
CA TYR A 63 -8.74 14.32 -6.86
C TYR A 63 -8.40 15.55 -6.00
N GLU A 64 -8.27 16.73 -6.59
CA GLU A 64 -8.20 18.03 -5.87
C GLU A 64 -9.57 18.52 -5.39
N MET A 65 -10.67 17.85 -5.76
CA MET A 65 -11.97 18.17 -5.15
C MET A 65 -12.16 17.39 -3.86
N ASP A 66 -11.76 18.05 -2.79
CA ASP A 66 -12.21 17.76 -1.43
C ASP A 66 -13.74 17.55 -1.44
N ALA A 67 -14.18 16.35 -1.06
CA ALA A 67 -15.61 16.05 -0.91
C ALA A 67 -16.27 16.89 0.20
N TYR A 68 -15.48 17.68 0.94
CA TYR A 68 -15.90 18.64 1.95
C TYR A 68 -15.55 20.09 1.62
N ALA A 69 -15.24 20.42 0.36
CA ALA A 69 -15.46 21.77 -0.17
C ALA A 69 -16.97 22.07 -0.25
N THR A 70 -17.69 21.90 0.86
CA THR A 70 -18.88 22.69 1.14
C THR A 70 -18.34 24.10 1.37
N ALA A 71 -18.07 24.79 0.26
CA ALA A 71 -18.12 26.23 0.28
C ALA A 71 -19.46 26.55 0.94
N SER A 72 -19.38 27.19 2.11
CA SER A 72 -20.50 27.92 2.68
C SER A 72 -20.84 29.06 1.72
N LEU A 73 -21.36 28.69 0.55
CA LEU A 73 -22.11 29.56 -0.34
C LEU A 73 -23.54 29.45 0.16
N ASN A 74 -23.79 30.03 1.33
CA ASN A 74 -25.12 30.53 1.64
C ASN A 74 -24.98 32.00 1.98
N SER A 75 -25.56 32.77 1.05
CA SER A 75 -25.93 34.18 1.02
C SER A 75 -26.15 34.86 2.36
#